data_AF-A0A0N6ZGW9-F1
#
_entry.id   AF-A0A0N6ZGW9-F1
#
_cell.length_a   1.000
_cell.length_b   1.000
_cell.length_c   1.000
_cell.angle_alpha   90.00
_cell.angle_beta   90.00
_cell.angle_gamma   90.00
#
_symmetry.space_group_name_H-M   'P 1'
#
loop_
_entity.id
_entity.type
_entity.pdbx_description
1 polymer ?
#
loop_
_entity_poly.entity_id
_entity_poly.type
_entity_poly.pdbx_seq_one_letter_code
_entity_poly.pdbx_strand_id
1 'polypeptide(L)'
;MSVGPVRADAVRSDVSPGVLKVLDSGSSDHPPTALGGGRHGYTALRDTGVVPPCANKDASVVVSVAGDASHENGEESRAVAELATAVALEAAGRRSCETAFGGRIPELSLSKGQTAPAAASGTCEGIRIPEAQWVDWLQESEASDGAPLERCLLGETKARDEVLYSLEAQLGPYAQCLRSADHDEHWPEPGITHGSAQATASRPNSSVPAVFRIHRIHATVYAAPAEQFLRSALHTFAERLAVRHGFANLELPD
;
A
#
# COMPACT_ATOMS: atom_id res chain seq x y z
N MET A 1 4.49 -18.54 -3.02
CA MET A 1 5.64 -17.60 -3.00
C MET A 1 6.07 -17.32 -4.44
N SER A 2 6.26 -16.05 -4.78
CA SER A 2 6.72 -15.58 -6.09
C SER A 2 7.96 -14.70 -5.93
N VAL A 3 8.91 -14.81 -6.86
CA VAL A 3 10.17 -14.04 -6.86
C VAL A 3 10.49 -13.58 -8.27
N GLY A 4 10.80 -12.31 -8.47
CA GLY A 4 11.23 -11.82 -9.78
C GLY A 4 11.79 -10.40 -9.75
N PRO A 5 12.64 -10.05 -10.74
CA PRO A 5 13.02 -8.66 -10.95
C PRO A 5 11.85 -7.89 -11.57
N VAL A 6 11.70 -6.64 -11.16
CA VAL A 6 10.77 -5.69 -11.77
C VAL A 6 11.57 -4.44 -12.14
N ARG A 7 11.61 -4.12 -13.44
CA ARG A 7 12.24 -2.88 -13.89
C ARG A 7 11.41 -1.67 -13.49
N ALA A 8 12.07 -0.55 -13.34
CA ALA A 8 11.45 0.72 -13.02
C ALA A 8 10.39 1.20 -14.04
N ASP A 9 10.63 0.91 -15.31
CA ASP A 9 9.80 1.25 -16.45
C ASP A 9 8.89 0.10 -16.90
N ALA A 10 8.86 -1.00 -16.14
CA ALA A 10 8.24 -2.21 -16.62
C ALA A 10 6.75 -2.01 -16.94
N VAL A 11 6.40 -2.28 -18.18
CA VAL A 11 5.03 -2.34 -18.69
C VAL A 11 4.57 -3.80 -18.77
N ARG A 12 3.27 -4.00 -18.98
CA ARG A 12 2.58 -5.31 -18.97
C ARG A 12 3.29 -6.43 -19.75
N SER A 13 4.05 -6.12 -20.80
CA SER A 13 4.78 -7.11 -21.62
C SER A 13 6.06 -7.65 -20.99
N ASP A 14 6.67 -6.92 -20.06
CA ASP A 14 8.07 -7.13 -19.66
C ASP A 14 8.19 -7.81 -18.28
N VAL A 15 7.08 -8.05 -17.58
CA VAL A 15 7.04 -8.68 -16.26
C VAL A 15 6.26 -9.98 -16.29
N SER A 16 6.76 -11.01 -15.61
CA SER A 16 6.02 -12.26 -15.44
C SER A 16 4.70 -11.98 -14.70
N PRO A 17 3.53 -12.27 -15.29
CA PRO A 17 2.22 -11.92 -14.73
C PRO A 17 2.02 -12.43 -13.30
N GLY A 18 2.64 -13.56 -12.97
CA GLY A 18 2.55 -14.20 -11.66
C GLY A 18 3.38 -13.55 -10.54
N VAL A 19 4.29 -12.61 -10.83
CA VAL A 19 5.04 -11.89 -9.78
C VAL A 19 4.26 -10.67 -9.31
N LEU A 20 3.69 -9.90 -10.25
CA LEU A 20 2.90 -8.71 -9.92
C LEU A 20 1.53 -9.05 -9.36
N LYS A 21 0.85 -10.10 -9.86
CA LYS A 21 -0.47 -10.52 -9.35
C LYS A 21 -0.48 -10.86 -7.85
N VAL A 22 0.65 -11.24 -7.26
CA VAL A 22 0.79 -11.56 -5.83
C VAL A 22 1.18 -10.31 -5.01
N LEU A 23 1.37 -9.17 -5.66
CA LEU A 23 1.50 -7.86 -5.02
C LEU A 23 0.17 -7.11 -4.96
N ASP A 24 -0.87 -7.65 -5.59
CA ASP A 24 -2.21 -7.14 -5.35
C ASP A 24 -2.54 -7.36 -3.86
N SER A 25 -3.07 -6.33 -3.22
CA SER A 25 -3.49 -6.42 -1.84
C SER A 25 -4.65 -7.40 -1.79
N GLY A 26 -4.40 -8.65 -1.39
CA GLY A 26 -5.44 -9.62 -1.11
C GLY A 26 -6.46 -9.07 -0.11
N SER A 27 -7.64 -9.71 -0.01
CA SER A 27 -8.61 -9.36 1.02
C SER A 27 -8.09 -9.84 2.40
N SER A 28 -7.24 -9.05 3.03
CA SER A 28 -6.92 -9.17 4.46
C SER A 28 -7.75 -8.14 5.24
N ASP A 29 -8.29 -8.58 6.37
CA ASP A 29 -8.97 -7.73 7.35
C ASP A 29 -7.97 -6.88 8.17
N HIS A 30 -6.67 -7.10 7.94
CA HIS A 30 -5.60 -6.36 8.59
C HIS A 30 -4.97 -5.36 7.61
N PRO A 31 -4.88 -4.07 8.00
CA PRO A 31 -4.06 -3.12 7.28
C PRO A 31 -2.62 -3.61 7.19
N PRO A 32 -1.93 -3.32 6.07
CA PRO A 32 -0.53 -3.65 5.89
C PRO A 32 0.32 -2.95 6.96
N THR A 33 1.23 -3.69 7.56
CA THR A 33 2.19 -3.20 8.53
C THR A 33 3.58 -3.22 7.89
N ALA A 34 4.31 -2.11 7.97
CA ALA A 34 5.69 -2.06 7.47
C ALA A 34 6.57 -3.07 8.23
N LEU A 35 7.51 -3.71 7.53
CA LEU A 35 8.41 -4.66 8.18
C LEU A 35 9.38 -4.00 9.17
N GLY A 36 9.59 -2.69 9.08
CA GLY A 36 10.50 -1.96 9.96
C GLY A 36 11.98 -2.32 9.76
N GLY A 37 12.83 -1.85 10.67
CA GLY A 37 14.27 -2.13 10.63
C GLY A 37 15.00 -1.57 9.41
N GLY A 38 14.43 -0.59 8.70
CA GLY A 38 14.99 -0.03 7.46
C GLY A 38 14.76 -0.90 6.22
N ARG A 39 13.84 -1.87 6.28
CA ARG A 39 13.46 -2.70 5.13
C ARG A 39 12.30 -2.10 4.36
N HIS A 40 12.31 -2.31 3.04
CA HIS A 40 11.21 -1.95 2.14
C HIS A 40 10.32 -3.16 1.96
N GLY A 41 9.18 -3.18 2.65
CA GLY A 41 8.28 -4.31 2.67
C GLY A 41 7.12 -4.12 3.63
N TYR A 42 6.12 -4.97 3.49
CA TYR A 42 4.97 -5.01 4.40
C TYR A 42 4.57 -6.44 4.73
N THR A 43 3.73 -6.57 5.75
CA THR A 43 2.93 -7.76 6.02
C THR A 43 1.50 -7.35 6.40
N ALA A 44 0.51 -8.00 5.81
CA ALA A 44 -0.90 -7.94 6.21
C ALA A 44 -1.30 -9.23 6.94
N LEU A 45 -0.32 -9.81 7.65
CA LEU A 45 -0.29 -11.13 8.29
C LEU A 45 -0.32 -12.28 7.31
N ARG A 46 -1.42 -12.36 6.57
CA ARG A 46 -1.61 -13.37 5.53
C ARG A 46 -0.64 -13.19 4.37
N ASP A 47 -0.45 -11.96 3.93
CA ASP A 47 0.39 -11.63 2.79
C ASP A 47 1.62 -10.86 3.25
N THR A 48 2.79 -11.25 2.76
CA THR A 48 4.06 -10.57 3.06
C THR A 48 4.81 -10.29 1.78
N GLY A 49 5.19 -9.03 1.61
CA GLY A 49 5.87 -8.56 0.41
C GLY A 49 7.14 -7.79 0.75
N VAL A 50 8.24 -8.13 0.07
CA VAL A 50 9.57 -7.51 0.26
C VAL A 50 10.08 -7.00 -1.08
N VAL A 51 10.54 -5.75 -1.10
CA VAL A 51 11.01 -5.06 -2.30
C VAL A 51 12.36 -4.40 -2.04
N PRO A 52 13.47 -5.16 -2.06
CA PRO A 52 14.80 -4.56 -2.12
C PRO A 52 15.00 -3.77 -3.43
N PRO A 53 15.27 -2.45 -3.35
CA PRO A 53 15.71 -1.69 -4.52
C PRO A 53 17.15 -2.07 -4.88
N CYS A 54 17.48 -2.07 -6.17
CA CYS A 54 18.86 -2.19 -6.64
C CYS A 54 19.49 -0.79 -6.74
N ALA A 55 20.53 -0.53 -5.96
CA ALA A 55 21.27 0.73 -6.00
C ALA A 55 22.06 0.91 -7.30
N ASN A 56 22.50 -0.19 -7.92
CA ASN A 56 23.33 -0.19 -9.13
C ASN A 56 22.54 -0.42 -10.43
N LYS A 57 21.21 -0.56 -10.37
CA LYS A 57 20.35 -0.87 -11.52
C LYS A 57 18.98 -0.22 -11.36
N ASP A 58 18.35 0.14 -12.47
CA ASP A 58 16.98 0.69 -12.45
C ASP A 58 15.91 -0.43 -12.34
N ALA A 59 15.99 -1.19 -11.25
CA ALA A 59 15.16 -2.35 -10.98
C ALA A 59 15.03 -2.60 -9.48
N SER A 60 14.01 -3.37 -9.10
CA SER A 60 13.88 -3.96 -7.78
C SER A 60 13.76 -5.47 -7.91
N VAL A 61 14.19 -6.20 -6.88
CA VAL A 61 13.77 -7.59 -6.73
C VAL A 61 12.53 -7.59 -5.87
N VAL A 62 11.53 -8.36 -6.27
CA VAL A 62 10.28 -8.49 -5.52
C VAL A 62 10.11 -9.91 -5.07
N VAL A 63 9.79 -10.08 -3.78
CA VAL A 63 9.36 -11.35 -3.19
C VAL A 63 7.98 -11.14 -2.59
N SER A 64 7.04 -12.00 -2.94
CA SER A 64 5.73 -12.05 -2.30
C SER A 64 5.43 -13.46 -1.79
N VAL A 65 4.96 -13.53 -0.55
CA VAL A 65 4.51 -14.74 0.11
C VAL A 65 3.05 -14.55 0.47
N ALA A 66 2.18 -15.30 -0.20
CA ALA A 66 0.78 -15.43 0.19
C ALA A 66 0.63 -16.62 1.13
N GLY A 67 -0.06 -16.38 2.25
CA GLY A 67 -0.43 -17.37 3.25
C GLY A 67 -1.95 -17.58 3.31
N ASP A 68 -2.38 -18.31 4.33
CA ASP A 68 -3.77 -18.47 4.71
C ASP A 68 -4.00 -18.00 6.15
N ALA A 69 -5.25 -18.05 6.60
CA ALA A 69 -5.66 -17.55 7.91
C ALA A 69 -5.00 -18.28 9.10
N SER A 70 -4.39 -19.46 8.89
CA SER A 70 -3.70 -20.18 9.96
C SER A 70 -2.41 -19.47 10.43
N HIS A 71 -1.92 -18.49 9.66
CA HIS A 71 -0.69 -17.76 9.93
C HIS A 71 -0.91 -16.30 10.39
N GLU A 72 -2.15 -15.92 10.72
CA GLU A 72 -2.52 -14.55 11.11
C GLU A 72 -2.14 -14.20 12.56
N ASN A 73 -0.88 -14.42 12.92
CA ASN A 73 -0.31 -14.00 14.19
C ASN A 73 1.07 -13.34 14.01
N GLY A 74 1.46 -12.49 14.96
CA GLY A 74 2.65 -11.65 14.84
C GLY A 74 3.97 -12.44 14.81
N GLU A 75 4.05 -13.59 15.48
CA GLU A 75 5.25 -14.42 15.49
C GLU A 75 5.46 -15.10 14.14
N GLU A 76 4.43 -15.73 13.60
CA GLU A 76 4.48 -16.39 12.30
C GLU A 76 4.64 -15.39 11.16
N SER A 77 3.93 -14.25 11.20
CA SER A 77 4.08 -13.17 10.23
C SER A 77 5.52 -12.64 10.21
N ARG A 78 6.17 -12.54 11.37
CA ARG A 78 7.59 -12.16 11.46
C ARG A 78 8.49 -13.22 10.86
N ALA A 79 8.26 -14.50 11.17
CA ALA A 79 9.05 -15.60 10.60
C ALA A 79 8.93 -15.66 9.07
N VAL A 80 7.73 -15.45 8.53
CA VAL A 80 7.47 -15.34 7.09
C VAL A 80 8.20 -14.13 6.50
N ALA A 81 8.19 -12.99 7.17
CA ALA A 81 8.92 -11.80 6.72
C ALA A 81 10.44 -11.98 6.74
N GLU A 82 10.99 -12.67 7.73
CA GLU A 82 12.41 -13.02 7.79
C GLU A 82 12.78 -13.97 6.65
N LEU A 83 11.95 -14.98 6.37
CA LEU A 83 12.12 -15.90 5.24
C LEU A 83 12.04 -15.16 3.89
N ALA A 84 10.99 -14.37 3.67
CA ALA A 84 10.80 -13.60 2.44
C ALA A 84 11.96 -12.65 2.20
N THR A 85 12.45 -12.01 3.26
CA THR A 85 13.64 -11.18 3.24
C THR A 85 14.86 -11.99 2.78
N ALA A 86 15.16 -13.12 3.42
CA ALA A 86 16.32 -13.95 3.09
C ALA A 86 16.29 -14.41 1.61
N VAL A 87 15.11 -14.80 1.11
CA VAL A 87 14.89 -15.14 -0.29
C VAL A 87 15.16 -13.95 -1.21
N ALA A 88 14.73 -12.74 -0.80
CA ALA A 88 14.99 -11.52 -1.56
C ALA A 88 16.49 -11.20 -1.63
N LEU A 89 17.25 -11.44 -0.55
CA LEU A 89 18.72 -11.25 -0.52
C LEU A 89 19.39 -12.20 -1.52
N GLU A 90 19.06 -13.49 -1.44
CA GLU A 90 19.63 -14.52 -2.32
C GLU A 90 19.31 -14.23 -3.78
N ALA A 91 18.07 -13.83 -4.08
CA ALA A 91 17.65 -13.46 -5.42
C ALA A 91 18.38 -12.21 -5.93
N ALA A 92 18.57 -11.19 -5.09
CA ALA A 92 19.36 -10.00 -5.43
C ALA A 92 20.83 -10.35 -5.72
N GLY A 93 21.45 -11.19 -4.89
CA GLY A 93 22.83 -11.65 -5.06
C GLY A 93 23.04 -12.39 -6.38
N ARG A 94 22.15 -13.33 -6.71
CA ARG A 94 22.16 -14.06 -8.01
C ARG A 94 22.00 -13.15 -9.22
N ARG A 95 21.48 -11.94 -9.03
CA ARG A 95 21.26 -10.95 -10.08
C ARG A 95 22.27 -9.81 -10.05
N SER A 96 23.29 -9.88 -9.20
CA SER A 96 24.29 -8.81 -9.01
C SER A 96 23.64 -7.45 -8.74
N CYS A 97 22.57 -7.46 -7.93
CA CYS A 97 21.87 -6.28 -7.45
C CYS A 97 22.51 -5.84 -6.13
N GLU A 98 23.09 -4.66 -6.10
CA GLU A 98 23.57 -4.04 -4.86
C GLU A 98 22.37 -3.46 -4.13
N THR A 99 22.12 -3.88 -2.90
CA THR A 99 20.95 -3.42 -2.15
C THR A 99 21.33 -3.24 -0.70
N ALA A 100 20.87 -2.14 -0.11
CA ALA A 100 21.11 -1.84 1.29
C ALA A 100 20.10 -2.64 2.13
N PHE A 101 20.63 -3.49 3.01
CA PHE A 101 19.79 -4.28 3.88
C PHE A 101 19.62 -3.59 5.22
N GLY A 102 18.36 -3.41 5.60
CA GLY A 102 18.00 -3.00 6.94
C GLY A 102 18.47 -3.99 8.01
N GLY A 103 18.36 -3.57 9.27
CA GLY A 103 18.64 -4.40 10.45
C GLY A 103 17.62 -5.54 10.63
N ARG A 104 17.64 -6.17 11.80
CA ARG A 104 16.68 -7.22 12.15
C ARG A 104 15.25 -6.68 12.04
N ILE A 105 14.33 -7.50 11.52
CA ILE A 105 12.90 -7.19 11.56
C ILE A 105 12.51 -7.09 13.04
N PRO A 106 12.02 -5.94 13.53
CA PRO A 106 11.54 -5.79 14.90
C PRO A 106 10.35 -6.73 15.17
N GLU A 107 9.88 -6.76 16.41
CA GLU A 107 8.55 -7.32 16.64
C GLU A 107 7.53 -6.52 15.86
N LEU A 108 6.64 -7.23 15.17
CA LEU A 108 5.61 -6.62 14.36
C LEU A 108 4.53 -6.10 15.28
N SER A 109 4.40 -4.77 15.34
CA SER A 109 3.25 -4.12 15.94
C SER A 109 2.03 -4.40 15.06
N LEU A 110 1.28 -5.45 15.39
CA LEU A 110 0.01 -5.72 14.74
C LEU A 110 -0.89 -4.49 14.86
N SER A 111 -1.64 -4.18 13.80
CA SER A 111 -2.61 -3.08 13.79
C SER A 111 -3.42 -3.05 15.10
N LYS A 112 -3.60 -1.86 15.68
CA LYS A 112 -4.23 -1.63 16.99
C LYS A 112 -5.73 -2.00 17.05
N GLY A 113 -6.24 -2.71 16.06
CA GLY A 113 -7.66 -2.93 15.86
C GLY A 113 -8.37 -1.63 15.42
N GLN A 114 -9.70 -1.67 15.47
CA GLN A 114 -10.53 -0.51 15.21
C GLN A 114 -10.41 0.51 16.36
N THR A 115 -10.32 1.78 16.02
CA THR A 115 -10.27 2.89 16.99
C THR A 115 -11.29 3.97 16.65
N ALA A 116 -11.60 4.83 17.62
CA ALA A 116 -12.49 5.96 17.37
C ALA A 116 -11.84 6.97 16.39
N PRO A 117 -12.61 7.62 15.50
CA PRO A 117 -12.09 8.59 14.55
C PRO A 117 -11.20 9.69 15.15
N ALA A 118 -11.55 10.17 16.35
CA ALA A 118 -10.80 11.20 17.05
C ALA A 118 -9.39 10.75 17.52
N ALA A 119 -9.09 9.46 17.48
CA ALA A 119 -7.81 8.87 17.88
C ALA A 119 -6.87 8.59 16.68
N ALA A 120 -7.23 9.03 15.46
CA ALA A 120 -6.40 8.86 14.27
C ALA A 120 -4.98 9.43 14.48
N SER A 121 -3.96 8.63 14.22
CA SER A 121 -2.55 8.97 14.47
C SER A 121 -1.57 8.44 13.43
N GLY A 122 -2.03 7.61 12.50
CA GLY A 122 -1.25 7.02 11.43
C GLY A 122 -1.70 7.51 10.06
N THR A 123 -2.04 6.58 9.18
CA THR A 123 -2.45 6.89 7.81
C THR A 123 -3.82 7.55 7.70
N CYS A 124 -4.69 7.44 8.71
CA CYS A 124 -5.96 8.18 8.74
C CYS A 124 -5.83 9.60 9.33
N GLU A 125 -4.66 10.00 9.84
CA GLU A 125 -4.49 11.26 10.54
C GLU A 125 -4.83 12.48 9.65
N GLY A 126 -5.64 13.39 10.21
CA GLY A 126 -6.02 14.64 9.57
C GLY A 126 -7.25 14.56 8.67
N ILE A 127 -7.73 13.36 8.33
CA ILE A 127 -8.96 13.18 7.55
C ILE A 127 -10.14 13.75 8.35
N ARG A 128 -10.75 14.81 7.83
CA ARG A 128 -11.92 15.44 8.46
C ARG A 128 -13.16 14.63 8.13
N ILE A 129 -13.64 13.88 9.11
CA ILE A 129 -14.93 13.20 9.05
C ILE A 129 -16.00 14.19 9.52
N PRO A 130 -16.94 14.61 8.66
CA PRO A 130 -18.01 15.52 9.05
C PRO A 130 -18.83 14.95 10.22
N GLU A 131 -19.22 15.78 11.18
CA GLU A 131 -19.99 15.37 12.39
C GLU A 131 -21.33 14.68 12.09
N ALA A 132 -21.88 14.87 10.88
CA ALA A 132 -23.08 14.22 10.40
C ALA A 132 -22.83 12.84 9.74
N GLN A 133 -21.58 12.37 9.67
CA GLN A 133 -21.25 11.08 9.08
C GLN A 133 -21.32 9.93 10.07
N TRP A 134 -21.63 8.78 9.49
CA TRP A 134 -21.96 7.46 10.03
C TRP A 134 -20.69 6.65 10.35
N VAL A 135 -19.51 7.28 10.32
CA VAL A 135 -18.24 6.64 10.63
C VAL A 135 -18.08 6.56 12.15
N ASP A 136 -18.15 5.35 12.68
CA ASP A 136 -18.00 5.07 14.12
C ASP A 136 -16.57 4.63 14.47
N TRP A 137 -15.83 4.09 13.50
CA TRP A 137 -14.47 3.58 13.69
C TRP A 137 -13.56 3.84 12.50
N LEU A 138 -12.26 3.78 12.76
CA LEU A 138 -11.22 3.70 11.74
C LEU A 138 -10.25 2.56 12.03
N GLN A 139 -9.55 2.11 11.00
CA GLN A 139 -8.46 1.15 11.11
C GLN A 139 -7.32 1.61 10.19
N GLU A 140 -6.13 1.80 10.74
CA GLU A 140 -5.00 2.40 10.01
C GLU A 140 -3.74 1.56 10.11
N SER A 141 -2.90 1.65 9.09
CA SER A 141 -1.51 1.22 9.13
C SER A 141 -0.66 2.28 9.85
N GLU A 142 0.46 1.86 10.44
CA GLU A 142 1.47 2.80 10.92
C GLU A 142 2.08 3.58 9.75
N ALA A 143 2.19 4.89 9.92
CA ALA A 143 2.86 5.77 8.97
C ALA A 143 4.37 5.45 8.92
N SER A 144 4.89 4.97 7.78
CA SER A 144 6.30 4.58 7.67
C SER A 144 6.91 4.91 6.31
N ASP A 145 8.09 5.52 6.31
CA ASP A 145 8.85 5.88 5.10
C ASP A 145 9.24 4.67 4.23
N GLY A 146 9.26 3.47 4.81
CA GLY A 146 9.59 2.22 4.13
C GLY A 146 8.39 1.38 3.72
N ALA A 147 7.16 1.80 4.02
CA ALA A 147 5.96 1.06 3.71
C ALA A 147 5.66 1.13 2.20
N PRO A 148 5.70 0.01 1.46
CA PRO A 148 5.38 0.02 0.03
C PRO A 148 3.86 0.01 -0.24
N LEU A 149 3.06 -0.17 0.81
CA LEU A 149 1.61 -0.15 0.82
C LEU A 149 1.15 0.49 2.14
N GLU A 150 0.28 1.49 2.05
CA GLU A 150 -0.34 2.15 3.20
C GLU A 150 -1.86 2.10 3.06
N ARG A 151 -2.60 1.94 4.17
CA ARG A 151 -4.07 1.84 4.16
C ARG A 151 -4.72 2.57 5.33
N CYS A 152 -5.83 3.22 5.09
CA CYS A 152 -6.74 3.76 6.08
C CYS A 152 -8.17 3.31 5.76
N LEU A 153 -8.84 2.67 6.72
CA LEU A 153 -10.21 2.22 6.61
C LEU A 153 -11.09 3.06 7.53
N LEU A 154 -12.26 3.45 7.04
CA LEU A 154 -13.29 4.13 7.81
C LEU A 154 -14.55 3.26 7.77
N GLY A 155 -15.18 3.06 8.93
CA GLY A 155 -16.25 2.08 9.09
C GLY A 155 -17.37 2.51 10.03
N GLU A 156 -18.51 1.81 10.01
CA GLU A 156 -19.61 2.00 10.96
C GLU A 156 -19.87 0.76 11.79
N THR A 157 -20.36 0.96 13.02
CA THR A 157 -20.78 -0.13 13.91
C THR A 157 -22.24 -0.54 13.72
N LYS A 158 -23.08 0.34 13.15
CA LYS A 158 -24.55 0.16 13.18
C LYS A 158 -25.08 -0.86 12.18
N ALA A 159 -24.42 -1.01 11.02
CA ALA A 159 -24.88 -1.88 9.94
C ALA A 159 -24.06 -3.18 9.78
N ARG A 160 -23.58 -3.79 10.87
CA ARG A 160 -22.75 -5.03 10.93
C ARG A 160 -21.24 -4.80 10.79
N ASP A 161 -20.74 -3.72 11.36
CA ASP A 161 -19.30 -3.45 11.38
C ASP A 161 -18.69 -3.31 9.96
N GLU A 162 -19.38 -2.54 9.12
CA GLU A 162 -19.08 -2.45 7.69
C GLU A 162 -17.98 -1.42 7.42
N VAL A 163 -17.08 -1.75 6.50
CA VAL A 163 -16.16 -0.77 5.91
C VAL A 163 -16.98 0.14 4.98
N LEU A 164 -16.87 1.44 5.22
CA LEU A 164 -17.58 2.46 4.48
C LEU A 164 -16.71 3.10 3.41
N TYR A 165 -15.43 3.28 3.74
CA TYR A 165 -14.41 3.88 2.89
C TYR A 165 -13.08 3.17 3.11
N SER A 166 -12.36 2.89 2.01
CA SER A 166 -10.97 2.43 2.03
C SER A 166 -10.10 3.49 1.37
N LEU A 167 -8.98 3.89 1.97
CA LEU A 167 -7.96 4.73 1.37
C LEU A 167 -6.69 3.91 1.28
N GLU A 168 -6.14 3.77 0.08
CA GLU A 168 -4.98 2.93 -0.16
C GLU A 168 -3.90 3.72 -0.89
N ALA A 169 -2.64 3.57 -0.51
CA ALA A 169 -1.50 4.05 -1.30
C ALA A 169 -0.60 2.88 -1.66
N GLN A 170 -0.40 2.67 -2.96
CA GLN A 170 0.53 1.67 -3.48
C GLN A 170 1.77 2.36 -4.03
N LEU A 171 2.96 1.88 -3.63
CA LEU A 171 4.23 2.51 -3.96
C LEU A 171 5.19 1.60 -4.73
N GLY A 172 5.97 2.20 -5.64
CA GLY A 172 7.01 1.50 -6.41
C GLY A 172 6.46 0.30 -7.20
N PRO A 173 7.07 -0.89 -7.09
CA PRO A 173 6.59 -2.10 -7.77
C PRO A 173 5.15 -2.52 -7.46
N TYR A 174 4.57 -2.12 -6.32
CA TYR A 174 3.14 -2.36 -6.04
C TYR A 174 2.27 -1.50 -6.95
N ALA A 175 2.62 -0.22 -7.09
CA ALA A 175 1.91 0.66 -8.02
C ALA A 175 2.08 0.22 -9.48
N GLN A 176 3.23 -0.37 -9.83
CA GLN A 176 3.48 -0.95 -11.15
C GLN A 176 2.60 -2.18 -11.43
N CYS A 177 2.27 -2.98 -10.42
CA CYS A 177 1.33 -4.10 -10.58
C CYS A 177 0.00 -3.63 -11.17
N LEU A 178 -0.50 -2.48 -10.71
CA LEU A 178 -1.73 -1.90 -11.23
C LEU A 178 -1.64 -1.44 -12.70
N ARG A 179 -0.44 -1.28 -13.27
CA ARG A 179 -0.25 -1.10 -14.74
C ARG A 179 -0.46 -2.41 -15.51
N SER A 180 -0.23 -3.54 -14.84
CA SER A 180 -0.09 -4.86 -15.44
C SER A 180 -1.29 -5.79 -15.23
N ALA A 181 -2.18 -5.44 -14.29
CA ALA A 181 -3.36 -6.22 -13.96
C ALA A 181 -4.35 -6.28 -15.14
N ASP A 182 -4.97 -7.44 -15.29
CA ASP A 182 -5.63 -7.97 -16.49
C ASP A 182 -7.04 -7.39 -16.74
N HIS A 183 -7.17 -6.07 -16.75
CA HIS A 183 -8.41 -5.39 -17.14
C HIS A 183 -8.13 -4.47 -18.32
N ASP A 184 -9.07 -4.39 -19.27
CA ASP A 184 -9.13 -3.39 -20.35
C ASP A 184 -9.28 -1.94 -19.82
N GLU A 185 -8.99 -1.71 -18.53
CA GLU A 185 -9.00 -0.42 -17.90
C GLU A 185 -7.78 0.37 -18.38
N HIS A 186 -8.07 1.48 -19.06
CA HIS A 186 -7.08 2.48 -19.39
C HIS A 186 -6.33 2.88 -18.13
N TRP A 187 -5.06 3.26 -18.30
CA TRP A 187 -4.29 3.91 -17.24
C TRP A 187 -5.15 5.01 -16.62
N PRO A 188 -5.60 4.85 -15.37
CA PRO A 188 -6.62 5.72 -14.85
C PRO A 188 -5.97 7.04 -14.47
N GLU A 189 -6.45 8.09 -15.10
CA GLU A 189 -6.05 9.47 -14.87
C GLU A 189 -6.58 9.93 -13.51
N PRO A 190 -5.94 10.93 -12.86
CA PRO A 190 -6.51 11.61 -11.70
C PRO A 190 -7.96 12.00 -11.97
N GLY A 191 -8.85 11.72 -11.02
CA GLY A 191 -10.28 11.93 -11.26
C GLY A 191 -11.16 11.51 -10.09
N ILE A 192 -12.43 11.90 -10.19
CA ILE A 192 -13.49 11.53 -9.25
C ILE A 192 -14.63 10.90 -10.03
N THR A 193 -15.17 9.83 -9.49
CA THR A 193 -16.41 9.18 -9.95
C THR A 193 -17.42 9.16 -8.80
N HIS A 194 -18.63 8.66 -9.05
CA HIS A 194 -19.71 8.58 -8.06
C HIS A 194 -19.32 7.86 -6.75
N GLY A 195 -18.33 6.97 -6.78
CA GLY A 195 -17.93 6.18 -5.60
C GLY A 195 -16.43 5.98 -5.45
N SER A 196 -15.62 6.81 -6.13
CA SER A 196 -14.16 6.75 -6.02
C SER A 196 -13.52 8.08 -6.33
N ALA A 197 -12.33 8.30 -5.76
CA ALA A 197 -11.42 9.38 -6.13
C ALA A 197 -10.01 8.81 -6.26
N GLN A 198 -9.21 9.38 -7.14
CA GLN A 198 -7.84 8.94 -7.41
C GLN A 198 -6.89 10.13 -7.58
N ALA A 199 -5.66 9.98 -7.07
CA ALA A 199 -4.55 10.90 -7.27
C ALA A 199 -3.28 10.15 -7.70
N THR A 200 -2.36 10.87 -8.33
CA THR A 200 -1.03 10.39 -8.75
C THR A 200 0.05 11.32 -8.24
N ALA A 201 1.22 10.78 -7.87
CA ALA A 201 2.40 11.58 -7.53
C ALA A 201 3.64 10.94 -8.14
N SER A 202 4.75 11.69 -8.24
CA SER A 202 6.04 11.20 -8.76
C SER A 202 7.21 11.58 -7.84
N ARG A 203 8.39 10.94 -7.96
CA ARG A 203 9.60 11.38 -7.23
C ARG A 203 10.50 12.25 -8.11
N PRO A 204 11.02 13.38 -7.61
CA PRO A 204 12.00 14.17 -8.34
C PRO A 204 13.28 13.34 -8.58
N ASN A 205 13.85 13.46 -9.77
CA ASN A 205 15.08 12.75 -10.19
C ASN A 205 15.02 11.22 -10.13
N SER A 206 13.82 10.64 -10.10
CA SER A 206 13.66 9.20 -10.26
C SER A 206 13.53 8.86 -11.74
N SER A 207 14.43 8.00 -12.26
CA SER A 207 14.25 7.37 -13.58
C SER A 207 13.11 6.37 -13.59
N VAL A 208 12.65 5.97 -12.39
CA VAL A 208 11.37 5.30 -12.15
C VAL A 208 10.27 6.36 -12.19
N PRO A 209 9.38 6.40 -13.20
CA PRO A 209 8.14 7.13 -13.10
C PRO A 209 7.28 6.41 -12.08
N ALA A 210 7.56 6.70 -10.81
CA ALA A 210 6.88 6.13 -9.70
C ALA A 210 5.54 6.85 -9.64
N VAL A 211 4.54 6.30 -10.33
CA VAL A 211 3.17 6.75 -10.15
C VAL A 211 2.70 6.08 -8.90
N PHE A 212 2.80 6.80 -7.79
CA PHE A 212 2.19 6.41 -6.55
C PHE A 212 0.70 6.65 -6.72
N ARG A 213 -0.08 5.57 -6.67
CA ARG A 213 -1.53 5.66 -6.75
C ARG A 213 -2.03 5.79 -5.33
N ILE A 214 -2.65 6.93 -5.04
CA ILE A 214 -3.59 6.98 -3.93
C ILE A 214 -4.92 6.51 -4.51
N HIS A 215 -5.28 5.27 -4.18
CA HIS A 215 -6.38 4.56 -4.75
C HIS A 215 -7.63 4.62 -3.87
N ARG A 216 -8.72 4.92 -4.57
CA ARG A 216 -10.07 4.38 -4.35
C ARG A 216 -10.60 4.55 -2.93
N ILE A 217 -11.00 5.78 -2.58
CA ILE A 217 -12.06 5.98 -1.58
C ILE A 217 -13.30 5.27 -2.07
N HIS A 218 -13.45 4.02 -1.65
CA HIS A 218 -14.60 3.23 -1.98
C HIS A 218 -15.71 3.45 -1.01
N ALA A 219 -16.62 4.32 -1.42
CA ALA A 219 -17.97 4.27 -0.91
C ALA A 219 -18.56 2.89 -1.24
N THR A 220 -18.79 2.06 -0.23
CA THR A 220 -19.56 0.83 -0.40
C THR A 220 -21.01 1.17 -0.75
N VAL A 221 -21.84 0.19 -1.11
CA VAL A 221 -23.28 0.45 -1.35
C VAL A 221 -24.01 0.97 -0.11
N TYR A 222 -23.40 0.84 1.06
CA TYR A 222 -23.87 1.35 2.34
C TYR A 222 -23.47 2.81 2.58
N ALA A 223 -22.56 3.33 1.76
CA ALA A 223 -22.11 4.69 1.79
C ALA A 223 -22.97 5.62 0.94
N ALA A 224 -23.28 6.80 1.49
CA ALA A 224 -23.78 7.94 0.72
C ALA A 224 -22.61 8.91 0.48
N PRO A 225 -21.82 8.74 -0.61
CA PRO A 225 -20.64 9.56 -0.82
C PRO A 225 -21.04 11.00 -1.16
N ALA A 226 -20.59 11.94 -0.35
CA ALA A 226 -20.48 13.32 -0.80
C ALA A 226 -19.19 13.44 -1.61
N GLU A 227 -19.28 13.92 -2.86
CA GLU A 227 -18.10 14.20 -3.71
C GLU A 227 -17.06 15.06 -2.97
N GLN A 228 -17.54 16.04 -2.20
CA GLN A 228 -16.72 16.90 -1.35
C GLN A 228 -15.93 16.11 -0.28
N PHE A 229 -16.53 15.07 0.31
CA PHE A 229 -15.82 14.21 1.25
C PHE A 229 -14.75 13.38 0.55
N LEU A 230 -15.08 12.74 -0.58
CA LEU A 230 -14.12 11.98 -1.38
C LEU A 230 -12.90 12.85 -1.74
N ARG A 231 -13.17 14.06 -2.24
CA ARG A 231 -12.14 15.04 -2.60
C ARG A 231 -11.26 15.43 -1.41
N SER A 232 -11.87 15.88 -0.32
CA SER A 232 -11.12 16.41 0.84
C SER A 232 -10.32 15.33 1.57
N ALA A 233 -10.89 14.12 1.72
CA ALA A 233 -10.19 12.99 2.31
C ALA A 233 -9.01 12.54 1.42
N LEU A 234 -9.21 12.47 0.10
CA LEU A 234 -8.14 12.14 -0.85
C LEU A 234 -7.01 13.16 -0.79
N HIS A 235 -7.33 14.46 -0.87
CA HIS A 235 -6.34 15.54 -0.79
C HIS A 235 -5.50 15.42 0.48
N THR A 236 -6.14 15.30 1.64
CA THR A 236 -5.45 15.20 2.93
C THR A 236 -4.52 13.98 3.00
N PHE A 237 -5.03 12.82 2.60
CA PHE A 237 -4.25 11.57 2.61
C PHE A 237 -3.06 11.65 1.63
N ALA A 238 -3.31 12.13 0.42
CA ALA A 238 -2.33 12.26 -0.66
C ALA A 238 -1.20 13.23 -0.32
N GLU A 239 -1.53 14.42 0.19
CA GLU A 239 -0.54 15.44 0.55
C GLU A 239 0.37 14.96 1.67
N ARG A 240 -0.19 14.34 2.72
CA ARG A 240 0.60 13.80 3.83
C ARG A 240 1.52 12.67 3.39
N LEU A 241 1.02 11.77 2.55
CA LEU A 241 1.81 10.70 1.95
C LEU A 241 2.95 11.28 1.09
N ALA A 242 2.64 12.30 0.27
CA ALA A 242 3.62 12.95 -0.59
C ALA A 242 4.75 13.60 0.21
N VAL A 243 4.43 14.33 1.29
CA VAL A 243 5.43 14.92 2.18
C VAL A 243 6.30 13.83 2.82
N ARG A 244 5.68 12.77 3.36
CA ARG A 244 6.39 11.70 4.06
C ARG A 244 7.37 10.95 3.17
N HIS A 245 6.94 10.59 1.97
CA HIS A 245 7.71 9.77 1.05
C HIS A 245 8.54 10.57 0.04
N GLY A 246 8.59 11.90 0.20
CA GLY A 246 9.37 12.82 -0.64
C GLY A 246 8.87 12.87 -2.10
N PHE A 247 7.56 12.77 -2.31
CA PHE A 247 6.96 12.92 -3.64
C PHE A 247 6.84 14.39 -4.04
N ALA A 248 6.94 14.62 -5.34
CA ALA A 248 6.70 15.87 -6.03
C ALA A 248 5.64 15.66 -7.12
N ASN A 249 5.17 16.77 -7.72
CA ASN A 249 4.17 16.76 -8.80
C ASN A 249 2.94 15.93 -8.42
N LEU A 250 2.37 16.18 -7.24
CA LEU A 250 1.13 15.56 -6.81
C LEU A 250 0.00 16.11 -7.69
N GLU A 251 -0.65 15.23 -8.44
CA GLU A 251 -1.80 15.52 -9.29
C GLU A 251 -3.06 15.02 -8.57
N LEU A 252 -3.91 15.96 -8.20
CA LEU A 252 -5.16 15.74 -7.49
C LEU A 252 -6.34 16.02 -8.42
N PRO A 253 -7.50 15.40 -8.20
CA PRO A 253 -8.71 15.76 -8.93
C PRO A 253 -9.25 17.12 -8.47
N ASP A 254 -9.66 17.93 -9.45
CA ASP A 254 -10.27 19.27 -9.34
C ASP A 254 -11.72 19.25 -8.90
#